data_AF-V5TVJ3-F1
#
_entry.id   AF-V5TVJ3-F1
#
_cell.length_a   1.000
_cell.length_b   1.000
_cell.length_c   1.000
_cell.angle_alpha   90.00
_cell.angle_beta   90.00
_cell.angle_gamma   90.00
#
_symmetry.space_group_name_H-M   'P 1'
#
loop_
_entity.id
_entity.type
_entity.pdbx_description
1 polymer ?
#
loop_
_entity_poly.entity_id
_entity_poly.type
_entity_poly.pdbx_seq_one_letter_code
_entity_poly.pdbx_strand_id
1 'polypeptide(L)'
;MEEEKITLNGTLYPEITGGKLSLKAVELMAEEGKAWPLMDGTGVIYGLFVINSVETTGTEFFSDGSPRKIDFVLTLTRVDDSLAALYGDLSQQAQTLVGKVGDTLQKVKTVAGGFF
;
A
#
# COMPACT_ATOMS: atom_id res chain seq x y z
N MET A 1 -8.00 -10.87 1.04
CA MET A 1 -7.16 -9.81 1.62
C MET A 1 -7.76 -8.50 1.18
N GLU A 2 -8.14 -7.63 2.13
CA GLU A 2 -8.54 -6.27 1.78
C GLU A 2 -7.28 -5.47 1.43
N GLU A 3 -7.31 -4.75 0.31
CA GLU A 3 -6.25 -3.79 -0.04
C GLU A 3 -6.37 -2.60 0.91
N GLU A 4 -5.29 -2.29 1.64
CA GLU A 4 -5.25 -1.08 2.46
C GLU A 4 -5.13 0.14 1.55
N LYS A 5 -6.28 0.78 1.30
CA LYS A 5 -6.41 2.00 0.50
C LYS A 5 -6.47 3.22 1.40
N ILE A 6 -5.69 4.21 1.02
CA ILE A 6 -5.48 5.45 1.74
C ILE A 6 -5.79 6.60 0.79
N THR A 7 -6.53 7.60 1.26
CA THR A 7 -6.86 8.79 0.49
C THR A 7 -6.30 10.02 1.19
N LEU A 8 -5.45 10.77 0.49
CA LEU A 8 -4.86 12.02 0.99
C LEU A 8 -5.42 13.19 0.22
N ASN A 9 -6.08 14.10 0.94
CA ASN A 9 -6.67 15.31 0.38
C ASN A 9 -5.88 16.53 0.85
N GLY A 10 -5.72 17.51 -0.02
CA GLY A 10 -5.07 18.75 0.37
C GLY A 10 -5.37 19.90 -0.59
N THR A 11 -4.94 21.08 -0.16
CA THR A 11 -5.08 22.32 -0.93
C THR A 11 -3.72 22.98 -1.01
N LEU A 12 -3.32 23.36 -2.23
CA LEU A 12 -2.11 24.13 -2.50
C LEU A 12 -2.50 25.52 -2.97
N TYR A 13 -1.82 26.53 -2.42
CA TYR A 13 -1.85 27.90 -2.94
C TYR A 13 -0.51 28.15 -3.63
N PRO A 14 -0.40 28.03 -4.98
CA PRO A 14 0.89 27.96 -5.66
C PRO A 14 1.80 29.17 -5.44
N GLU A 15 1.25 30.37 -5.22
CA GLU A 15 2.03 31.57 -4.89
C GLU A 15 2.78 31.47 -3.56
N ILE A 16 2.27 30.66 -2.63
CA ILE A 16 2.84 30.49 -1.28
C ILE A 16 3.61 29.17 -1.20
N THR A 17 3.10 28.13 -1.85
CA THR A 17 3.57 26.74 -1.69
C THR A 17 4.44 26.24 -2.85
N GLY A 18 4.44 26.92 -4.01
CA GLY A 18 5.11 26.42 -5.23
C GLY A 18 4.49 25.15 -5.83
N GLY A 19 3.29 24.76 -5.38
CA GLY A 19 2.77 23.39 -5.45
C GLY A 19 2.58 22.73 -6.82
N LYS A 20 2.62 23.48 -7.93
CA LYS A 20 2.39 22.92 -9.29
C LYS A 20 3.47 21.92 -9.69
N LEU A 21 4.75 22.25 -9.45
CA LEU A 21 5.86 21.37 -9.80
C LEU A 21 5.88 20.11 -8.91
N SER A 22 5.55 20.27 -7.63
CA SER A 22 5.44 19.16 -6.70
C SER A 22 4.34 18.17 -7.11
N LEU A 23 3.15 18.67 -7.47
CA LEU A 23 2.09 17.81 -8.00
C LEU A 23 2.52 17.10 -9.28
N LYS A 24 3.25 17.78 -10.17
CA LYS A 24 3.74 17.14 -11.39
C LYS A 24 4.72 16.01 -11.11
N ALA A 25 5.58 16.16 -10.10
CA ALA A 25 6.46 15.08 -9.66
C ALA A 25 5.64 13.88 -9.14
N VAL A 26 4.59 14.12 -8.36
CA VAL A 26 3.70 13.06 -7.86
C VAL A 26 2.96 12.35 -9.00
N GLU A 27 2.50 13.07 -10.02
CA GLU A 27 1.92 12.47 -11.23
C GLU A 27 2.93 11.54 -11.93
N LEU A 28 4.18 11.98 -12.12
CA LEU A 28 5.22 11.16 -12.72
C LEU A 28 5.54 9.91 -11.87
N MET A 29 5.57 10.05 -10.55
CA MET A 29 5.75 8.92 -9.63
C MET A 29 4.60 7.89 -9.76
N ALA A 30 3.37 8.35 -10.02
CA ALA A 30 2.23 7.48 -10.29
C ALA A 30 2.35 6.78 -11.65
N GLU A 31 2.79 7.50 -12.70
CA GLU A 31 3.05 6.93 -14.03
C GLU A 31 4.13 5.85 -14.01
N GLU A 32 5.12 5.95 -13.11
CA GLU A 32 6.12 4.89 -12.93
C GLU A 32 5.52 3.58 -12.38
N GLY A 33 4.36 3.62 -11.72
CA GLY A 33 3.70 2.44 -11.13
C GLY A 33 4.50 1.75 -10.03
N LYS A 34 5.53 2.42 -9.49
CA LYS A 34 6.40 1.88 -8.44
C LYS A 34 5.83 2.19 -7.05
N ALA A 35 6.28 1.40 -6.08
CA ALA A 35 6.01 1.68 -4.68
C ALA A 35 7.00 2.72 -4.13
N TRP A 36 6.47 3.73 -3.45
CA TRP A 36 7.20 4.84 -2.87
C TRP A 36 7.02 4.89 -1.35
N PRO A 37 8.04 5.29 -0.57
CA PRO A 37 7.87 5.46 0.85
C PRO A 37 6.97 6.65 1.15
N LEU A 38 5.92 6.42 1.94
CA LEU A 38 5.12 7.50 2.52
C LEU A 38 5.76 7.92 3.85
N MET A 39 6.11 9.20 3.95
CA MET A 39 6.80 9.78 5.10
C MET A 39 6.17 11.12 5.49
N ASP A 40 6.09 11.42 6.79
CA ASP A 40 5.69 12.76 7.27
C ASP A 40 6.88 13.73 7.45
N GLY A 41 6.57 14.98 7.79
CA GLY A 41 7.58 16.01 8.03
C GLY A 41 8.47 15.79 9.26
N THR A 42 8.18 14.79 10.10
CA THR A 42 9.03 14.41 11.25
C THR A 42 10.04 13.32 10.90
N GLY A 43 9.89 12.69 9.73
CA GLY A 43 10.75 11.61 9.25
C GLY A 43 10.20 10.20 9.53
N VAL A 44 8.97 10.08 10.04
CA VAL A 44 8.33 8.77 10.25
C VAL A 44 7.90 8.20 8.91
N ILE A 45 8.30 6.96 8.62
CA ILE A 45 7.89 6.21 7.43
C ILE A 45 6.68 5.33 7.79
N TYR A 46 5.58 5.53 7.09
CA TYR A 46 4.32 4.80 7.32
C TYR A 46 4.26 3.47 6.54
N GLY A 47 5.04 3.36 5.47
CA GLY A 47 5.11 2.16 4.64
C GLY A 47 5.41 2.47 3.17
N LEU A 48 5.37 1.43 2.34
CA LEU A 48 5.49 1.54 0.89
C LEU A 48 4.11 1.56 0.23
N PHE A 49 3.89 2.56 -0.62
CA PHE A 49 2.61 2.81 -1.28
C PHE A 49 2.78 2.96 -2.79
N VAL A 50 1.88 2.35 -3.56
CA VAL A 50 1.69 2.68 -4.97
C VAL A 50 0.66 3.81 -5.07
N ILE A 51 0.93 4.78 -5.94
CA ILE A 51 0.01 5.88 -6.22
C ILE A 51 -0.95 5.42 -7.33
N ASN A 52 -2.22 5.24 -7.00
CA ASN A 52 -3.23 4.75 -7.92
C ASN A 52 -3.83 5.86 -8.78
N SER A 53 -4.07 7.02 -8.17
CA SER A 53 -4.60 8.19 -8.86
C SER A 53 -4.14 9.49 -8.23
N VAL A 54 -4.01 10.50 -9.08
CA VAL A 54 -3.74 11.89 -8.73
C VAL A 54 -4.81 12.74 -9.41
N GLU A 55 -5.72 13.29 -8.63
CA GLU A 55 -6.77 14.18 -9.14
C GLU A 55 -6.48 15.60 -8.65
N THR A 56 -6.58 16.58 -9.55
CA THR A 56 -6.37 17.99 -9.22
C THR A 56 -7.50 18.84 -9.77
N THR A 57 -7.94 19.81 -8.98
CA THR A 57 -8.96 20.79 -9.35
C THR A 57 -8.43 22.19 -9.08
N GLY A 58 -8.19 22.95 -10.15
CA GLY A 58 -7.80 24.36 -10.06
C GLY A 58 -9.03 25.25 -9.86
N THR A 59 -8.93 26.18 -8.91
CA THR A 59 -9.92 27.24 -8.67
C THR A 59 -9.20 28.58 -8.50
N GLU A 60 -9.96 29.68 -8.65
CA GLU A 60 -9.44 31.05 -8.58
C GLU A 60 -8.28 31.31 -9.54
N PHE A 61 -8.54 31.77 -10.75
CA PHE A 61 -7.50 31.87 -11.77
C PHE A 61 -6.91 33.28 -11.87
N PHE A 62 -5.61 33.37 -12.13
CA PHE A 62 -4.98 34.60 -12.61
C PHE A 62 -5.44 34.94 -14.03
N SER A 63 -5.14 36.16 -14.48
CA SER A 63 -5.39 36.59 -15.86
C SER A 63 -4.63 35.75 -16.91
N ASP A 64 -3.55 35.07 -16.53
CA ASP A 64 -2.81 34.15 -17.39
C ASP A 64 -3.41 32.73 -17.43
N GLY A 65 -4.53 32.51 -16.73
CA GLY A 65 -5.23 31.22 -16.66
C GLY A 65 -4.62 30.22 -15.68
N SER A 66 -3.59 30.62 -14.93
CA SER A 66 -2.97 29.74 -13.94
C SER A 66 -3.78 29.75 -12.62
N PRO A 67 -3.96 28.61 -11.92
CA PRO A 67 -4.77 28.57 -10.69
C PRO A 67 -4.01 29.15 -9.49
N ARG A 68 -4.73 29.91 -8.64
CA ARG A 68 -4.33 30.42 -7.31
C ARG A 68 -4.58 29.40 -6.21
N LYS A 69 -5.56 28.52 -6.40
CA LYS A 69 -5.90 27.44 -5.49
C LYS A 69 -5.99 26.12 -6.26
N ILE A 70 -5.33 25.09 -5.76
CA ILE A 70 -5.37 23.74 -6.34
C ILE A 70 -5.77 22.79 -5.23
N ASP A 71 -6.96 22.23 -5.33
CA ASP A 71 -7.36 21.11 -4.48
C ASP A 71 -6.89 19.81 -5.14
N PHE A 72 -6.31 18.90 -4.36
CA PHE A 72 -5.83 17.62 -4.85
C PHE A 72 -6.32 16.46 -4.00
N VAL A 73 -6.48 15.31 -4.65
CA VAL A 73 -6.84 14.03 -4.05
C VAL A 73 -5.88 12.98 -4.57
N LEU A 74 -5.17 12.31 -3.65
CA LEU A 74 -4.30 11.17 -3.94
C LEU A 74 -4.97 9.90 -3.41
N THR A 75 -5.05 8.88 -4.27
CA THR A 75 -5.44 7.53 -3.84
C THR A 75 -4.21 6.64 -3.84
N LEU A 76 -3.88 6.06 -2.70
CA LEU A 76 -2.72 5.22 -2.49
C LEU A 76 -3.14 3.80 -2.08
N THR A 77 -2.35 2.80 -2.41
CA THR A 77 -2.49 1.44 -1.89
C THR A 77 -1.19 0.97 -1.28
N ARG A 78 -1.27 0.50 -0.03
CA ARG A 78 -0.13 -0.03 0.69
C ARG A 78 0.24 -1.41 0.15
N VAL A 79 1.55 -1.65 -0.06
CA VAL A 79 2.03 -2.90 -0.67
C VAL A 79 2.88 -3.77 0.24
N ASP A 80 3.43 -3.21 1.32
CA ASP A 80 4.33 -3.96 2.22
C ASP A 80 3.56 -4.90 3.17
N ASP A 81 2.37 -4.52 3.64
CA ASP A 81 1.53 -5.39 4.47
C ASP A 81 1.01 -6.61 3.69
N SER A 82 0.70 -6.42 2.40
CA SER A 82 0.30 -7.53 1.52
C SER A 82 1.38 -8.59 1.40
N LEU A 83 2.66 -8.19 1.39
CA LEU A 83 3.76 -9.12 1.23
C LEU A 83 4.02 -9.89 2.52
N ALA A 84 4.02 -9.19 3.67
CA ALA A 84 4.18 -9.82 4.97
C ALA A 84 3.04 -10.80 5.29
N ALA A 85 1.79 -10.41 5.02
CA ALA A 85 0.63 -11.28 5.21
C ALA A 85 0.68 -12.52 4.32
N LEU A 86 1.07 -12.39 3.04
CA LEU A 86 1.21 -13.52 2.12
C LEU A 86 2.24 -14.55 2.61
N TYR A 87 3.40 -14.09 3.10
CA TYR A 87 4.41 -14.98 3.67
C TYR A 87 3.92 -15.67 4.96
N GLY A 88 3.16 -14.96 5.80
CA GLY A 88 2.54 -15.53 7.01
C GLY A 88 1.58 -16.66 6.69
N ASP A 89 0.65 -16.43 5.75
CA ASP A 89 -0.35 -17.41 5.33
C ASP A 89 0.30 -18.66 4.71
N LEU A 90 1.31 -18.47 3.85
CA LEU A 90 2.03 -19.58 3.22
C LEU A 90 2.77 -20.43 4.27
N SER A 91 3.37 -19.76 5.27
CA SER A 91 4.07 -20.43 6.37
C SER A 91 3.11 -21.23 7.25
N GLN A 92 1.93 -20.70 7.56
CA GLN A 92 0.90 -21.42 8.33
C GLN A 92 0.33 -22.62 7.55
N GLN A 93 0.12 -22.46 6.24
CA GLN A 93 -0.31 -23.57 5.38
C GLN A 93 0.75 -24.68 5.33
N ALA A 94 2.04 -24.32 5.23
CA ALA A 94 3.12 -25.30 5.30
C ALA A 94 3.15 -26.03 6.65
N GLN A 95 3.05 -25.32 7.76
CA GLN A 95 3.04 -25.93 9.10
C GLN A 95 1.84 -26.86 9.33
N THR A 96 0.65 -26.48 8.85
CA THR A 96 -0.55 -27.32 8.97
C THR A 96 -0.47 -28.59 8.13
N LEU A 97 0.15 -28.53 6.95
CA LEU A 97 0.43 -29.73 6.14
C LEU A 97 1.41 -30.67 6.85
N VAL A 98 2.51 -30.13 7.39
CA VAL A 98 3.50 -30.91 8.15
C VAL A 98 2.87 -31.56 9.39
N GLY A 99 2.05 -30.82 10.13
CA GLY A 99 1.31 -31.34 11.28
C GLY A 99 0.36 -32.49 10.91
N LYS A 100 -0.43 -32.33 9.83
CA LYS A 100 -1.32 -33.38 9.34
C LYS A 100 -0.58 -34.65 8.92
N VAL A 101 0.59 -34.52 8.29
CA VAL A 101 1.44 -35.67 7.94
C VAL A 101 1.92 -36.37 9.22
N GLY A 102 2.41 -35.62 10.22
CA GLY A 102 2.82 -36.16 11.51
C GLY A 102 1.70 -36.94 12.23
N ASP A 103 0.50 -36.36 12.29
CA ASP A 103 -0.68 -36.98 12.91
C ASP A 103 -1.11 -38.25 12.18
N THR A 104 -1.05 -38.25 10.85
CA THR A 104 -1.41 -39.41 10.04
C THR A 104 -0.42 -40.56 10.24
N LEU A 105 0.88 -40.26 10.29
CA LEU A 105 1.92 -41.25 10.57
C LEU A 105 1.79 -41.84 11.98
N GLN A 106 1.47 -41.02 13.00
CA GLN A 106 1.20 -41.52 14.35
C GLN A 106 -0.02 -42.44 14.38
N LYS A 107 -1.12 -42.06 13.72
CA LYS A 107 -2.34 -42.89 13.65
C LYS A 107 -2.06 -44.25 13.01
N VAL A 108 -1.31 -44.29 11.92
CA VAL A 108 -0.93 -45.56 11.26
C VAL A 108 -0.06 -46.43 12.19
N LYS A 109 0.89 -45.83 12.92
CA LYS A 109 1.74 -46.57 13.87
C LYS A 109 0.94 -47.13 15.05
N THR A 110 -0.02 -46.38 15.58
CA THR A 110 -0.89 -46.83 16.68
C THR A 110 -1.82 -47.96 16.25
N VAL A 111 -2.41 -47.88 15.05
CA VAL A 111 -3.28 -48.94 14.53
C VAL A 111 -2.48 -50.20 14.22
N ALA A 112 -1.25 -50.10 13.70
CA ALA A 112 -0.40 -51.26 13.45
C ALA A 112 0.16 -51.91 14.73
N GLY A 113 0.34 -51.12 15.81
CA GLY A 113 0.86 -51.60 17.09
C GLY A 113 -0.20 -52.13 18.07
N GLY A 114 -1.50 -51.89 17.82
CA GLY A 114 -2.60 -52.26 18.72
C GLY A 114 -3.26 -53.62 18.47
N PHE A 115 -2.73 -54.44 17.55
CA PHE A 115 -3.27 -55.77 17.19
C PHE A 115 -2.47 -56.95 17.78
N PHE A 116 -1.63 -56.71 18.80
CA PHE A 116 -0.98 -57.75 19.59
C PHE A 116 -1.05 -57.42 21.09
#